data_AF-A0A943LZ95-F1
#
_entry.id   AF-A0A943LZ95-F1
#
_cell.length_a   1.000
_cell.length_b   1.000
_cell.length_c   1.000
_cell.angle_alpha   90.00
_cell.angle_beta   90.00
_cell.angle_gamma   90.00
#
_symmetry.space_group_name_H-M   'P 1'
#
loop_
_entity.id
_entity.type
_entity.pdbx_description
1 polymer ?
#
loop_
_entity_poly.entity_id
_entity_poly.type
_entity_poly.pdbx_seq_one_letter_code
_entity_poly.pdbx_strand_id
1 'polypeptide(L)' 'MPAKSEKQRRLMGAALSYKRGENKHPSQEVKHVADSMTETQLEDMAKKPVAAKKRK' A
#
# COMPACT_ATOMS: atom_id res chain seq x y z
N MET A 1 -8.86 -0.50 6.07
CA MET A 1 -8.47 -1.86 6.50
C MET A 1 -7.09 -2.17 5.93
N PRO A 2 -6.13 -2.61 6.76
CA PRO A 2 -4.79 -2.98 6.30
C PRO A 2 -4.82 -4.27 5.46
N ALA A 3 -3.89 -4.41 4.51
CA ALA A 3 -3.81 -5.61 3.68
C ALA A 3 -3.57 -6.86 4.53
N LYS A 4 -4.36 -7.92 4.29
CA LYS A 4 -4.29 -9.19 5.04
C LYS A 4 -2.99 -9.97 4.80
N SER A 5 -2.32 -9.73 3.66
CA SER A 5 -1.08 -10.41 3.26
C SER A 5 0.10 -9.43 3.22
N GLU A 6 1.26 -9.87 3.69
CA GLU A 6 2.48 -9.06 3.68
C GLU A 6 2.94 -8.72 2.25
N LYS A 7 2.80 -9.65 1.31
CA LYS A 7 3.12 -9.40 -0.11
C LYS A 7 2.27 -8.25 -0.66
N GLN A 8 0.97 -8.28 -0.38
CA GLN A 8 0.04 -7.25 -0.80
C GLN A 8 0.36 -5.91 -0.12
N ARG A 9 0.72 -5.92 1.17
CA ARG A 9 1.16 -4.71 1.88
C ARG A 9 2.40 -4.06 1.24
N ARG A 10 3.40 -4.88 0.86
CA ARG A 10 4.60 -4.42 0.17
C ARG A 10 4.28 -3.86 -1.22
N LEU A 11 3.38 -4.51 -1.97
CA LEU A 11 2.89 -4.03 -3.26
C LEU A 11 2.21 -2.66 -3.12
N MET A 12 1.33 -2.51 -2.13
CA MET A 12 0.64 -1.24 -1.85
C MET A 12 1.61 -0.13 -1.44
N GLY A 13 2.63 -0.44 -0.64
CA GLY A 13 3.69 0.50 -0.30
C GLY A 13 4.53 0.92 -1.51
N ALA A 14 4.86 -0.03 -2.40
CA ALA A 14 5.58 0.28 -3.64
C ALA A 14 4.75 1.16 -4.59
N ALA A 15 3.43 0.92 -4.66
CA ALA A 15 2.50 1.72 -5.44
C ALA A 15 2.35 3.13 -4.87
N LEU A 16 2.33 3.27 -3.54
CA LEU A 16 2.34 4.56 -2.86
C LEU A 16 3.60 5.37 -3.20
N SER A 17 4.79 4.76 -3.06
CA SER A 17 6.06 5.43 -3.41
C SER A 17 6.15 5.77 -4.90
N TYR A 18 5.58 4.95 -5.79
CA TYR A 18 5.48 5.30 -7.21
C TYR A 18 4.61 6.54 -7.43
N LYS A 19 3.45 6.59 -6.79
CA LYS A 19 2.51 7.72 -6.89
C LYS A 19 3.09 9.02 -6.33
N ARG A 20 3.95 8.92 -5.31
CA ARG A 20 4.72 10.02 -4.73
C ARG A 20 5.94 10.44 -5.57
N GLY A 21 6.27 9.70 -6.63
CA GLY A 21 7.43 9.97 -7.48
C GLY A 21 8.78 9.52 -6.90
N GLU A 22 8.77 8.79 -5.78
CA GLU A 22 9.97 8.25 -5.13
C GLU A 22 10.49 7.01 -5.86
N ASN A 23 9.61 6.23 -6.47
CA ASN A 23 9.98 5.07 -7.25
C ASN A 23 9.88 5.37 -8.75
N LYS A 24 10.99 5.31 -9.49
CA LYS A 24 11.02 5.64 -10.94
C LYS A 24 10.84 4.41 -11.85
N HIS A 25 11.09 3.21 -11.32
CA HIS A 25 11.03 1.94 -12.07
C HIS A 25 10.12 0.94 -11.35
N PRO A 26 8.79 1.20 -11.27
CA PRO A 26 7.86 0.24 -10.70
C PRO A 26 7.62 -0.96 -11.65
N SER A 27 7.26 -2.11 -11.07
CA SER A 27 6.70 -3.23 -11.83
C SER A 27 5.34 -2.86 -12.44
N GLN A 28 4.92 -3.54 -13.51
CA GLN A 28 3.60 -3.30 -14.13
C GLN A 28 2.45 -3.41 -13.12
N GLU A 29 2.52 -4.40 -12.23
CA GLU A 29 1.53 -4.61 -11.17
C GLU A 29 1.43 -3.40 -10.21
N VAL A 30 2.57 -2.77 -9.90
CA VAL A 30 2.65 -1.57 -9.05
C VAL A 30 2.02 -0.36 -9.74
N LYS A 31 2.25 -0.19 -11.05
CA LYS A 31 1.59 0.88 -11.83
C LYS A 31 0.08 0.69 -11.84
N HIS A 32 -0.39 -0.51 -12.15
CA HIS A 32 -1.81 -0.81 -12.24
C HIS A 32 -2.53 -0.55 -10.90
N VAL A 33 -1.90 -0.91 -9.78
CA VAL A 33 -2.41 -0.63 -8.43
C VAL A 33 -2.37 0.86 -8.11
N ALA A 34 -1.31 1.58 -8.49
CA ALA A 34 -1.19 3.03 -8.26
C ALA A 34 -2.21 3.85 -9.07
N ASP A 35 -2.56 3.40 -10.28
CA ASP A 35 -3.60 4.00 -11.12
C ASP A 35 -5.01 3.67 -10.62
N SER A 36 -5.22 2.45 -10.12
CA SER A 36 -6.55 1.98 -9.69
C SER A 36 -6.96 2.47 -8.30
N MET A 37 -6.04 2.98 -7.49
CA MET A 37 -6.29 3.35 -6.09
C MET A 37 -5.80 4.76 -5.76
N THR A 38 -6.44 5.43 -4.80
CA THR A 38 -6.00 6.76 -4.34
C THR A 38 -4.79 6.64 -3.40
N GLU A 39 -4.02 7.73 -3.27
CA GLU A 39 -2.85 7.76 -2.38
C GLU A 39 -3.20 7.37 -0.93
N THR A 40 -4.33 7.86 -0.43
CA THR A 40 -4.84 7.55 0.91
C THR A 40 -5.24 6.08 1.08
N GLN A 41 -5.80 5.45 0.06
CA GLN A 41 -6.15 4.02 0.09
C GLN A 41 -4.90 3.14 0.06
N LEU A 42 -3.90 3.52 -0.76
CA LEU A 42 -2.60 2.84 -0.79
C LEU A 42 -1.90 2.95 0.57
N GLU A 43 -1.96 4.11 1.21
CA GLU A 43 -1.39 4.31 2.55
C GLU A 43 -2.11 3.45 3.60
N ASP A 44 -3.45 3.41 3.61
CA ASP A 44 -4.23 2.61 4.55
C ASP A 44 -3.99 1.10 4.36
N MET A 45 -3.84 0.65 3.11
CA MET A 45 -3.52 -0.74 2.77
C MET A 45 -2.06 -1.12 3.04
N ALA A 46 -1.13 -0.18 2.86
CA ALA A 46 0.29 -0.36 3.14
C ALA A 46 0.61 -0.29 4.64
N LYS A 47 -0.24 0.36 5.44
CA LYS A 47 -0.14 0.32 6.90
C LYS A 47 -0.23 -1.12 7.38
N LYS A 48 0.68 -1.48 8.29
CA LYS A 48 0.55 -2.74 9.01
C LYS A 48 -0.79 -2.74 9.74
N PRO A 49 -1.47 -3.88 9.86
CA PRO A 49 -2.49 -3.99 10.89
C PRO A 49 -1.83 -3.64 12.20
N VAL A 50 -2.12 -2.43 12.69
CA VAL A 50 -2.08 -2.15 14.11
C VAL A 50 -2.99 -3.21 14.67
N ALA A 51 -2.40 -4.26 15.24
CA ALA A 51 -3.11 -5.18 16.11
C ALA A 51 -3.86 -4.25 17.03
N ALA A 52 -5.18 -4.15 16.84
CA ALA A 52 -6.00 -3.30 17.66
C ALA A 52 -5.68 -3.73 19.07
N LYS A 53 -4.96 -2.89 19.82
CA LYS A 53 -4.84 -3.03 21.26
C LYS A 53 -6.28 -3.21 21.69
N LYS A 54 -6.65 -4.42 22.12
CA LYS A 54 -7.92 -4.68 22.77
C LYS A 54 -8.01 -3.61 23.86
N ARG A 55 -8.79 -2.56 23.61
CA ARG A 55 -9.23 -1.67 24.68
C ARG A 55 -10.18 -2.54 25.47
N LYS A 56 -9.62 -3.13 26.52
CA LYS A 56 -10.33 -3.91 27.53
C LYS A 56 -11.09 -2.94 28.43
#